data_AF-A0A224YVJ9-F1
#
_entry.id   AF-A0A224YVJ9-F1
#
_cell.length_a   1.000
_cell.length_b   1.000
_cell.length_c   1.000
_cell.angle_alpha   90.00
_cell.angle_beta   90.00
_cell.angle_gamma   90.00
#
_symmetry.space_group_name_H-M   'P 1'
#
loop_
_entity.id
_entity.type
_entity.pdbx_description
1 polymer ?
#
loop_
_entity_poly.entity_id
_entity_poly.type
_entity_poly.pdbx_seq_one_letter_code
_entity_poly.pdbx_strand_id
1 'polypeptide(L)'
;MSRHEGVSCDSCMKANFRGKRYKCLICYDYDLCGTCYEAGATNTRHTPDHAMQCILTRSDFVVWCMLQEIHFKDLRVDFERQ
;
A
#
# COMPACT_ATOMS: atom_id res chain seq x y z
N MET A 1 7.82 -13.66 -3.50
CA MET A 1 7.08 -12.38 -3.53
C MET A 1 5.81 -12.55 -2.72
N SER A 2 5.71 -11.83 -1.61
CA SER A 2 4.54 -11.88 -0.73
C SER A 2 3.35 -11.14 -1.36
N ARG A 3 2.14 -11.42 -0.89
CA ARG A 3 0.87 -10.85 -1.36
C ARG A 3 0.13 -10.22 -0.18
N HIS A 4 -0.70 -9.22 -0.45
CA HIS A 4 -1.65 -8.68 0.52
C HIS A 4 -2.90 -9.57 0.58
N GLU A 5 -2.82 -10.67 1.33
CA GLU A 5 -3.93 -11.62 1.47
C GLU A 5 -5.15 -10.98 2.14
N GLY A 6 -6.34 -11.24 1.59
CA GLY A 6 -7.60 -10.69 2.09
C GLY A 6 -7.86 -9.24 1.69
N VAL A 7 -7.06 -8.66 0.80
CA VAL A 7 -7.20 -7.28 0.33
C VAL A 7 -7.50 -7.25 -1.16
N SER A 8 -8.46 -6.43 -1.55
CA SER A 8 -8.80 -6.12 -2.94
C SER A 8 -8.56 -4.65 -3.26
N CYS A 9 -8.14 -4.37 -4.50
CA CYS A 9 -8.12 -3.01 -5.01
C CYS A 9 -9.53 -2.55 -5.37
N ASP A 10 -10.01 -1.44 -4.80
CA ASP A 10 -11.36 -0.92 -5.04
C ASP A 10 -11.56 -0.30 -6.43
N SER A 11 -10.47 -0.06 -7.17
CA SER A 11 -10.54 0.45 -8.54
C SER A 11 -10.58 -0.66 -9.59
N CYS A 12 -9.68 -1.64 -9.50
CA CYS A 12 -9.57 -2.71 -10.52
C CYS A 12 -10.06 -4.08 -10.04
N MET A 13 -10.59 -4.17 -8.82
CA MET A 13 -11.11 -5.40 -8.18
C MET A 13 -10.09 -6.55 -8.05
N LYS A 14 -8.80 -6.28 -8.29
CA LYS A 14 -7.74 -7.29 -8.15
C LYS A 14 -7.55 -7.63 -6.68
N ALA A 15 -7.81 -8.88 -6.31
CA ALA A 15 -7.55 -9.42 -4.97
C ALA A 15 -6.12 -9.96 -4.83
N ASN A 16 -5.62 -10.03 -3.59
CA ASN A 16 -4.37 -10.67 -3.20
C ASN A 16 -3.18 -10.25 -4.09
N PHE A 17 -3.10 -8.95 -4.35
CA PHE A 17 -2.10 -8.37 -5.23
C PHE A 17 -0.74 -8.24 -4.54
N ARG A 18 0.30 -8.12 -5.36
CA ARG A 18 1.71 -7.99 -4.93
C ARG A 18 2.15 -6.53 -5.01
N GLY A 19 3.23 -6.20 -4.28
CA GLY A 19 3.85 -4.88 -4.31
C GLY A 19 3.17 -3.89 -3.37
N LYS A 20 3.15 -2.61 -3.77
CA LYS A 20 2.61 -1.53 -2.94
C LYS A 20 1.09 -1.62 -2.84
N ARG A 21 0.59 -1.59 -1.61
CA ARG A 21 -0.81 -1.32 -1.27
C ARG A 21 -0.90 0.13 -0.80
N TYR A 22 -1.92 0.86 -1.23
CA TYR A 22 -2.21 2.20 -0.77
C TYR A 22 -3.57 2.21 -0.09
N LYS A 23 -3.59 2.47 1.21
CA LYS A 23 -4.82 2.58 1.98
C LYS A 23 -5.20 4.04 2.18
N CYS A 24 -6.45 4.39 1.89
CA CYS A 24 -6.95 5.72 2.18
C CYS A 24 -7.08 5.91 3.69
N LEU A 25 -6.59 7.04 4.19
CA LEU A 25 -6.71 7.41 5.60
C LEU A 25 -8.02 8.13 5.92
N ILE A 26 -8.83 8.43 4.90
CA ILE A 26 -10.08 9.19 5.01
C ILE A 26 -11.29 8.32 4.65
N CYS A 27 -11.21 7.56 3.56
CA CYS A 27 -12.30 6.69 3.13
C CYS A 27 -12.36 5.42 3.97
N TYR A 28 -13.58 4.99 4.29
CA TYR A 28 -13.80 3.67 4.90
C TYR A 28 -13.45 2.57 3.90
N ASP A 29 -12.57 1.67 4.34
CA ASP A 29 -12.17 0.46 3.62
C ASP A 29 -11.85 0.68 2.14
N TYR A 30 -11.02 1.70 1.85
CA TYR A 30 -10.58 1.99 0.50
C TYR A 30 -9.09 1.69 0.32
N ASP A 31 -8.80 0.76 -0.56
CA ASP A 31 -7.49 0.21 -0.85
C ASP A 31 -7.22 0.21 -2.36
N LEU A 32 -6.06 0.72 -2.76
CA LEU A 32 -5.59 0.72 -4.14
C LEU A 32 -4.31 -0.10 -4.28
N CYS A 33 -4.19 -0.83 -5.38
CA CYS A 33 -2.89 -1.35 -5.79
C CYS A 33 -2.02 -0.22 -6.37
N GLY A 34 -0.69 -0.43 -6.40
CA GLY A 34 0.23 0.59 -6.88
C GLY A 34 -0.09 1.16 -8.26
N THR A 35 -0.52 0.31 -9.20
CA THR A 35 -0.91 0.75 -10.55
C THR A 35 -2.13 1.67 -10.54
N CYS A 36 -3.16 1.36 -9.74
CA CYS A 36 -4.36 2.21 -9.65
C CYS A 36 -4.08 3.52 -8.91
N TYR A 37 -3.21 3.48 -7.89
CA TYR A 37 -2.76 4.70 -7.22
C TYR A 37 -1.97 5.61 -8.16
N GLU A 38 -1.00 5.07 -8.91
CA GLU A 38 -0.20 5.83 -9.88
C GLU A 38 -1.05 6.38 -11.05
N ALA A 39 -2.11 5.66 -11.43
CA ALA A 39 -3.09 6.14 -12.41
C ALA A 39 -4.06 7.21 -11.86
N GLY A 40 -3.98 7.55 -10.56
CA GLY A 40 -4.88 8.51 -9.92
C GLY A 40 -6.33 8.05 -9.88
N ALA A 41 -6.57 6.76 -9.61
CA ALA A 41 -7.92 6.21 -9.56
C ALA A 41 -8.76 6.90 -8.46
N THR A 42 -9.92 7.43 -8.84
CA THR A 42 -10.88 8.09 -7.95
C THR A 42 -12.24 7.42 -8.01
N ASN A 43 -13.11 7.69 -7.03
CA ASN A 43 -14.52 7.28 -7.08
C ASN A 43 -15.43 8.36 -6.46
N THR A 44 -16.70 8.04 -6.20
CA THR A 44 -17.67 8.96 -5.62
C THR A 44 -17.33 9.45 -4.20
N ARG A 45 -16.50 8.70 -3.45
CA ARG A 45 -16.11 9.01 -2.07
C ARG A 45 -14.63 9.34 -1.92
N HIS A 46 -13.80 8.99 -2.90
CA HIS A 46 -12.35 9.15 -2.86
C HIS A 46 -11.91 10.16 -3.92
N THR A 47 -11.28 11.24 -3.46
CA THR A 47 -10.64 12.26 -4.29
C THR A 47 -9.11 12.17 -4.23
N PRO A 48 -8.38 12.74 -5.21
CA PRO A 48 -6.92 12.73 -5.23
C PRO A 48 -6.27 13.40 -4.01
N ASP A 49 -6.99 14.31 -3.34
CA ASP A 49 -6.50 15.04 -2.17
C ASP A 49 -6.53 14.21 -0.88
N HIS A 50 -7.18 13.04 -0.89
CA HIS A 50 -7.21 12.19 0.30
C HIS A 50 -5.82 11.60 0.57
N ALA A 51 -5.33 11.81 1.79
CA ALA A 51 -4.07 11.22 2.22
C ALA A 51 -4.11 9.68 2.15
N MET A 52 -3.01 9.11 1.64
CA MET A 52 -2.84 7.68 1.40
C MET A 52 -1.60 7.16 2.13
N GLN A 53 -1.74 6.02 2.81
CA GLN A 53 -0.61 5.31 3.41
C GLN A 53 -0.14 4.20 2.47
N CYS A 54 1.16 4.21 2.14
CA CYS A 54 1.80 3.10 1.43
C CYS A 54 2.13 1.99 2.42
N ILE A 55 1.59 0.79 2.18
CA ILE A 55 1.78 -0.41 2.99
C ILE A 55 2.54 -1.43 2.14
N LEU A 56 3.72 -1.81 2.62
CA LEU A 56 4.56 -2.85 2.02
C LEU A 56 4.46 -4.14 2.83
N THR A 57 4.53 -5.29 2.16
CA THR A 57 4.74 -6.55 2.87
C THR A 57 6.15 -6.60 3.45
N ARG A 58 6.39 -7.46 4.45
CA ARG A 58 7.74 -7.66 5.00
C ARG A 58 8.76 -8.02 3.93
N SER A 59 8.39 -8.91 3.00
CA SER A 59 9.29 -9.32 1.92
C SER A 59 9.59 -8.16 0.97
N ASP A 60 8.59 -7.36 0.62
CA ASP A 60 8.76 -6.24 -0.31
C ASP A 60 9.54 -5.09 0.36
N PHE A 61 9.35 -4.88 1.67
CA PHE A 61 10.13 -3.92 2.46
C PHE A 61 11.61 -4.29 2.51
N VAL A 62 11.94 -5.57 2.73
CA VAL A 62 13.34 -6.04 2.72
C VAL A 62 13.99 -5.79 1.36
N VAL A 63 13.29 -6.12 0.26
CA VAL A 63 13.78 -5.85 -1.10
C VAL A 63 13.97 -4.34 -1.32
N TRP A 64 13.01 -3.52 -0.89
CA TRP A 64 13.10 -2.06 -0.99
C TRP A 64 14.32 -1.50 -0.26
N CYS A 65 14.54 -1.90 0.99
CA CYS A 65 15.70 -1.46 1.77
C CYS A 65 17.02 -1.90 1.13
N MET A 66 17.10 -3.13 0.61
CA MET A 66 18.30 -3.63 -0.08
C MET A 66 18.62 -2.85 -1.36
N LEU A 67 17.60 -2.40 -2.10
CA LEU A 67 17.79 -1.61 -3.32
C LEU A 67 18.19 -0.15 -3.07
N GLN A 68 18.04 0.35 -1.84
CA GLN A 68 18.35 1.75 -1.50
C GLN A 68 19.49 1.91 -0.49
N GLU A 69 20.25 0.84 -0.19
CA GLU A 69 21.36 0.83 0.80
C GLU A 69 20.97 1.38 2.19
N ILE A 70 19.69 1.36 2.56
CA ILE A 70 19.19 1.92 3.82
C ILE A 70 19.46 0.92 4.94
N HIS A 71 20.38 1.25 5.85
CA HIS A 71 20.69 0.43 7.02
C HIS A 71 19.51 0.44 8.01
N PHE A 72 19.18 -0.76 8.52
CA PHE A 72 18.03 -1.13 9.35
C PHE A 72 17.82 -0.36 10.67
N LYS A 73 18.61 0.67 10.98
CA LYS A 73 18.62 1.33 12.30
C LYS A 73 17.57 2.43 12.49
N ASP A 74 16.94 2.92 11.42
CA ASP A 74 16.10 4.14 11.51
C ASP A 74 14.59 3.96 11.33
N LEU A 75 14.06 2.74 11.13
CA LEU A 75 12.62 2.55 10.90
C LEU A 75 11.95 1.74 12.03
N ARG A 76 11.58 2.43 13.10
CA ARG A 76 10.72 1.92 14.18
C ARG A 76 9.35 2.62 14.15
N VAL A 77 8.59 2.43 13.07
CA VAL A 77 7.17 2.85 12.87
C VAL A 77 6.73 2.04 11.63
N ASP A 78 5.77 1.12 11.58
CA ASP A 78 4.49 0.87 12.26
C ASP A 78 4.17 -0.65 12.21
N PHE A 79 4.91 -1.52 12.91
CA PHE A 79 4.67 -2.99 12.82
C PHE A 79 3.74 -3.55 13.91
N GLU A 80 3.18 -2.73 14.81
CA GLU A 80 2.50 -3.23 16.02
C GLU A 80 0.97 -3.05 16.08
N ARG A 81 0.27 -2.71 14.99
CA ARG A 81 -1.21 -2.58 15.03
C ARG A 81 -1.97 -3.04 13.78
N GLN A 82 -1.62 -4.21 13.23
CA GLN A 82 -2.51 -4.96 12.33
C GLN A 82 -2.56 -6.42 12.73
#